data_AF-A0A942YBM3-F1
#
_entry.id   AF-A0A942YBM3-F1
#
_cell.length_a   1.000
_cell.length_b   1.000
_cell.length_c   1.000
_cell.angle_alpha   90.00
_cell.angle_beta   90.00
_cell.angle_gamma   90.00
#
_symmetry.space_group_name_H-M   'P 1'
#
loop_
_entity.id
_entity.type
_entity.pdbx_description
1 polymer ?
#
loop_
_entity_poly.entity_id
_entity_poly.type
_entity_poly.pdbx_seq_one_letter_code
_entity_poly.pdbx_strand_id
1 'polypeptide(L)' 'MKNLLRTVVKQRRQFLMDQLVQSGVYKKNNKHLYEWTLSDLEEEYKYIFNLESSKKEKYLHP' A
#
# COMPACT_ATOMS: atom_id res chain seq x y z
N MET A 1 -0.91 -17.79 24.19
CA MET A 1 -1.33 -17.24 22.88
C MET A 1 -1.87 -15.82 23.03
N LYS A 2 -1.09 -14.88 23.58
CA LYS A 2 -1.51 -13.48 23.65
C LYS A 2 -0.75 -12.74 22.54
N ASN A 3 -1.48 -12.08 21.65
CA ASN A 3 -1.01 -11.15 20.60
C ASN A 3 -0.98 -11.64 19.13
N LEU A 4 -1.60 -12.76 18.76
CA LEU A 4 -1.68 -13.17 17.33
C LEU A 4 -2.27 -12.05 16.46
N LEU A 5 -3.38 -11.44 16.89
CA LEU A 5 -3.99 -10.30 16.19
C LEU A 5 -3.02 -9.12 16.01
N ARG A 6 -2.27 -8.77 17.06
CA ARG A 6 -1.28 -7.68 16.99
C ARG A 6 -0.13 -8.01 16.05
N THR A 7 0.29 -9.27 16.00
CA THR A 7 1.33 -9.74 15.08
C THR A 7 0.83 -9.69 13.64
N VAL A 8 -0.38 -10.19 13.37
CA VAL A 8 -0.99 -10.17 12.03
C VAL A 8 -1.17 -8.73 11.54
N VAL A 9 -1.66 -7.83 12.39
CA VAL A 9 -1.82 -6.40 12.06
C VAL A 9 -0.46 -5.76 11.74
N LYS A 10 0.58 -6.05 12.53
CA LYS A 10 1.94 -5.54 12.26
C LYS A 10 2.51 -6.06 10.95
N GLN A 11 2.36 -7.36 10.68
CA GLN A 11 2.83 -7.98 9.44
C GLN A 11 2.12 -7.40 8.22
N ARG A 12 0.79 -7.25 8.30
CA ARG A 12 -0.02 -6.62 7.25
C ARG A 12 0.44 -5.19 6.98
N ARG A 13 0.68 -4.42 8.03
CA ARG A 13 1.16 -3.03 7.93
C ARG A 13 2.52 -2.96 7.23
N GLN A 14 3.47 -3.81 7.63
CA GLN A 14 4.79 -3.86 7.02
C GLN A 14 4.70 -4.24 5.54
N PHE A 15 3.93 -5.27 5.21
CA PHE A 15 3.71 -5.70 3.84
C PHE A 15 3.20 -4.55 2.94
N LEU A 16 2.20 -3.80 3.41
CA LEU A 16 1.66 -2.67 2.64
C LEU A 16 2.70 -1.55 2.46
N MET A 17 3.44 -1.21 3.52
CA MET A 17 4.52 -0.21 3.41
C MET A 17 5.56 -0.64 2.37
N ASP A 18 5.99 -1.90 2.39
CA ASP A 18 6.98 -2.41 1.43
C ASP A 18 6.47 -2.33 -0.01
N GLN A 19 5.19 -2.65 -0.25
CA GLN A 19 4.58 -2.52 -1.57
C GLN A 19 4.45 -1.07 -2.06
N LEU A 20 4.08 -0.15 -1.16
CA LEU A 20 3.99 1.27 -1.48
C LEU A 20 5.38 1.85 -1.81
N VAL A 21 6.39 1.50 -1.02
CA VAL A 21 7.79 1.88 -1.26
C VAL A 21 8.28 1.34 -2.60
N GLN A 22 8.02 0.08 -2.91
CA GLN A 22 8.36 -0.53 -4.21
C GLN A 22 7.68 0.18 -5.38
N SER A 23 6.47 0.70 -5.16
CA SER A 23 5.72 1.48 -6.15
C SER A 23 6.19 2.94 -6.24
N GLY A 24 7.23 3.33 -5.48
CA GLY A 24 7.78 4.69 -5.47
C GLY A 24 7.09 5.67 -4.51
N VAL A 25 6.18 5.19 -3.66
CA VAL A 25 5.49 6.01 -2.65
C VAL A 25 6.23 5.89 -1.32
N TYR A 26 6.93 6.95 -0.93
CA TYR A 26 7.70 7.01 0.32
C TYR A 26 7.08 7.95 1.36
N LYS A 27 6.37 8.98 0.88
CA LYS A 27 5.69 9.99 1.67
C LYS A 27 4.56 10.58 0.83
N LYS A 28 3.46 10.97 1.46
CA LYS A 28 2.36 11.70 0.83
C LYS A 28 1.74 12.65 1.84
N ASN A 29 1.37 13.84 1.39
CA ASN A 29 0.87 14.94 2.23
C ASN A 29 1.81 15.30 3.40
N ASN A 30 3.13 15.34 3.15
CA ASN A 30 4.17 15.58 4.17
C ASN A 30 4.20 14.58 5.33
N LYS A 31 3.47 13.47 5.25
CA LYS A 31 3.54 12.37 6.22
C LYS A 31 4.30 11.19 5.64
N HIS A 32 5.12 10.57 6.46
CA HIS A 32 5.80 9.34 6.13
C HIS A 32 4.85 8.13 6.27
N LEU A 33 5.12 7.05 5.54
CA LEU A 33 4.32 5.82 5.60
C LEU A 33 4.22 5.22 7.02
N TYR A 34 5.23 5.40 7.87
CA TYR A 34 5.18 4.92 9.25
C TYR A 34 4.23 5.72 10.14
N GLU A 35 3.79 6.90 9.70
CA GLU A 35 2.78 7.72 10.39
C GLU A 35 1.36 7.35 9.97
N TRP A 36 1.22 6.50 8.96
CA TRP A 36 -0.07 6.11 8.40
C TRP A 36 -0.70 4.96 9.17
N THR A 37 -2.03 5.02 9.32
CA THR A 37 -2.80 3.92 9.87
C THR A 37 -2.84 2.74 8.90
N LEU A 38 -3.26 1.57 9.36
CA LEU A 38 -3.40 0.41 8.48
C LEU A 38 -4.38 0.70 7.33
N SER A 39 -5.48 1.40 7.63
CA SER A 39 -6.50 1.76 6.64
C SER A 39 -5.96 2.71 5.57
N ASP A 40 -5.16 3.71 5.96
CA ASP A 40 -4.51 4.63 5.00
C ASP A 40 -3.59 3.86 4.02
N LEU A 41 -2.80 2.92 4.54
CA LEU A 41 -1.92 2.08 3.73
C LEU A 41 -2.72 1.17 2.78
N GLU A 42 -3.85 0.60 3.24
CA GLU A 42 -4.71 -0.24 2.43
C GLU A 42 -5.43 0.55 1.32
N GLU A 43 -5.88 1.76 1.62
CA GLU A 43 -6.52 2.65 0.64
C GLU A 43 -5.53 3.05 -0.46
N GLU A 44 -4.32 3.48 -0.08
CA GLU A 44 -3.30 3.86 -1.06
C GLU A 44 -2.85 2.67 -1.91
N TYR A 45 -2.68 1.50 -1.29
CA TYR A 45 -2.31 0.29 -2.02
C TYR A 45 -3.39 -0.09 -3.05
N LYS A 46 -4.67 -0.01 -2.67
CA LYS A 46 -5.79 -0.22 -3.60
C LYS A 46 -5.80 0.82 -4.72
N TYR A 47 -5.56 2.08 -4.40
CA TYR A 47 -5.50 3.16 -5.38
C TYR A 47 -4.42 2.90 -6.43
N ILE A 48 -3.19 2.59 -6.01
CA ILE A 48 -2.08 2.26 -6.92
C ILE A 48 -2.40 1.02 -7.74
N PHE A 49 -2.89 -0.05 -7.11
CA PHE A 49 -3.24 -1.28 -7.80
C PHE A 49 -4.31 -1.08 -8.89
N ASN A 50 -5.33 -0.28 -8.58
CA ASN A 50 -6.40 0.05 -9.53
C ASN A 50 -5.87 0.95 -10.66
N LEU A 51 -4.99 1.90 -10.37
CA LEU A 51 -4.35 2.74 -11.40
C LEU A 51 -3.49 1.93 -12.35
N GLU A 52 -2.68 0.99 -11.84
CA GLU A 52 -1.86 0.10 -12.67
C GLU A 52 -2.72 -0.80 -13.56
N SER A 53 -3.88 -1.23 -13.06
CA SER A 53 -4.85 -1.99 -13.84
C SER A 53 -5.44 -1.17 -15.00
N SER A 54 -5.72 0.12 -14.78
CA SER A 54 -6.21 1.02 -15.84
C SER A 54 -5.11 1.45 -16.85
N LYS A 55 -3.83 1.49 -16.45
CA LYS A 55 -2.73 1.80 -17.38
C LYS A 55 -2.45 0.67 -18.38
N LYS A 56 -2.66 -0.59 -17.99
CA LYS A 56 -2.44 -1.75 -18.89
C LYS A 56 -3.40 -1.79 -20.08
N GLU A 57 -4.58 -1.17 -19.96
CA GLU A 57 -5.54 -1.09 -21.08
C GLU A 57 -5.17 -0.01 -22.11
N LYS A 58 -4.36 0.98 -21.73
CA LYS A 58 -3.98 2.11 -22.60
C LYS A 58 -2.84 1.80 -23.58
N TYR A 59 -2.13 0.69 -23.41
CA TYR A 59 -1.01 0.27 -24.26
C TYR A 59 -1.28 -1.04 -25.01
N LEU A 60 -2.53 -1.52 -25.02
CA LEU A 60 -2.93 -2.75 -25.69
C LEU A 60 -3.92 -2.46 -26.84
N HIS A 61 -3.54 -1.58 -27.75
CA HIS A 61 -4.18 -1.49 -29.07
C HIS A 61 -3.08 -1.59 -30.15
N PRO A 62 -3.12 -2.63 -31.02
CA PRO A 62 -2.27 -2.73 -32.20
C PRO A 62 -2.58 -1.67 -33.25
#